data_AF-A0A379WUY5-F1
#
_entry.id   AF-A0A379WUY5-F1
#
_cell.length_a   1.000
_cell.length_b   1.000
_cell.length_c   1.000
_cell.angle_alpha   90.00
_cell.angle_beta   90.00
_cell.angle_gamma   90.00
#
_symmetry.space_group_name_H-M   'P 1'
#
loop_
_entity.id
_entity.type
_entity.pdbx_description
1 polymer ?
#
loop_
_entity_poly.entity_id
_entity_poly.type
_entity_poly.pdbx_seq_one_letter_code
_entity_poly.pdbx_strand_id
1 'polypeptide(L)'
;MPQTRTPDAHFFTEVRYKGTKTIRHHPDYSEVAKLCDQWLAPKQGTDSALAMAMGHVILKEFHLDNPSDYFLNYCRRYTDMPMLVLLDERADGSYVPGRMMRASDLVDGLGEANNPEWKTVALNSTGELVAPNGSIGFRWGEKGKWNLEPVAAGVETELSLSLLGQHDDVAGVAFPYFGGNENPHFRSVRQEPVLVRQLPVKRLALADGSERMVVSVYDLVLANYGWIVVWMTAIAPIIITT
;
A
#
# COMPACT_ATOMS: atom_id res chain seq x y z
N MET A 1 25.04 -10.75 26.00
CA MET A 1 24.46 -9.39 25.88
C MET A 1 24.33 -9.07 24.40
N PRO A 2 23.29 -8.37 23.91
CA PRO A 2 23.15 -8.00 22.50
C PRO A 2 24.45 -7.43 21.91
N GLN A 3 25.16 -8.23 21.12
CA GLN A 3 26.58 -8.03 20.82
C GLN A 3 26.88 -6.72 20.08
N THR A 4 25.95 -6.26 19.24
CA THR A 4 26.12 -5.07 18.38
C THR A 4 25.50 -3.79 18.97
N ARG A 5 24.80 -3.89 20.12
CA ARG A 5 24.17 -2.77 20.83
C ARG A 5 24.31 -2.92 22.35
N THR A 6 25.45 -3.45 22.81
CA THR A 6 25.75 -3.69 24.22
C THR A 6 25.42 -2.51 25.14
N PRO A 7 25.80 -1.24 24.84
CA PRO A 7 25.49 -0.12 25.74
C PRO A 7 23.98 0.15 25.89
N ASP A 8 23.16 -0.19 24.90
CA ASP A 8 21.71 0.06 24.92
C ASP A 8 20.88 -1.18 25.33
N ALA A 9 21.54 -2.32 25.53
CA ALA A 9 20.86 -3.59 25.78
C ALA A 9 19.94 -3.56 27.00
N HIS A 10 20.30 -2.76 28.01
CA HIS A 10 19.54 -2.61 29.24
C HIS A 10 18.12 -2.09 28.97
N PHE A 11 17.94 -1.14 28.04
CA PHE A 11 16.60 -0.67 27.64
C PHE A 11 15.72 -1.81 27.11
N PHE A 12 16.28 -2.72 26.31
CA PHE A 12 15.54 -3.87 25.78
C PHE A 12 15.19 -4.89 26.86
N THR A 13 16.08 -5.12 27.83
CA THR A 13 15.81 -6.08 28.90
C THR A 13 14.84 -5.52 29.96
N GLU A 14 14.94 -4.23 30.28
CA GLU A 14 14.17 -3.59 31.35
C GLU A 14 12.74 -3.28 30.93
N VAL A 15 12.49 -2.97 29.64
CA VAL A 15 11.12 -2.72 29.14
C VAL A 15 10.21 -3.95 29.30
N ARG A 16 10.80 -5.15 29.39
CA ARG A 16 10.06 -6.40 29.65
C ARG A 16 9.42 -6.39 31.04
N TYR A 17 10.06 -5.77 32.04
CA TYR A 17 9.46 -5.59 33.37
C TYR A 17 8.27 -4.62 33.34
N LYS A 18 8.18 -3.77 32.31
CA LYS A 18 7.01 -2.93 32.01
C LYS A 18 5.91 -3.68 31.22
N GLY A 19 6.02 -5.00 31.07
CA GLY A 19 5.03 -5.83 30.38
C GLY A 19 5.14 -5.85 28.85
N THR A 20 6.21 -5.28 28.28
CA THR A 20 6.42 -5.33 26.83
C THR A 20 6.90 -6.72 26.40
N LYS A 21 6.16 -7.34 25.47
CA LYS A 21 6.54 -8.61 24.85
C LYS A 21 7.62 -8.40 23.79
N THR A 22 8.58 -9.31 23.74
CA THR A 22 9.75 -9.26 22.86
C THR A 22 9.86 -10.53 22.02
N ILE A 23 10.09 -10.37 20.72
CA ILE A 23 10.18 -11.49 19.77
C ILE A 23 11.47 -11.34 18.97
N ARG A 24 12.24 -12.43 18.86
CA ARG A 24 13.45 -12.50 18.04
C ARG A 24 13.18 -13.23 16.74
N HIS A 25 13.49 -12.59 15.61
CA HIS A 25 13.56 -13.23 14.30
C HIS A 25 15.04 -13.41 13.93
N HIS A 26 15.53 -14.65 13.90
CA HIS A 26 16.93 -14.93 13.56
C HIS A 26 17.12 -16.41 13.19
N PRO A 27 17.90 -16.75 12.13
CA PRO A 27 18.06 -18.15 11.69
C PRO A 27 18.71 -19.06 12.74
N ASP A 28 19.70 -18.55 13.49
CA ASP A 28 20.34 -19.26 14.60
C ASP A 28 19.94 -18.69 15.97
N TYR A 29 20.21 -19.48 17.01
CA TYR A 29 19.95 -19.12 18.40
C TYR A 29 20.98 -18.13 18.93
N SER A 30 20.88 -16.89 18.46
CA SER A 30 21.73 -15.76 18.86
C SER A 30 21.58 -15.41 20.35
N GLU A 31 22.56 -14.69 20.92
CA GLU A 31 22.50 -14.24 22.32
C GLU A 31 21.23 -13.43 22.66
N VAL A 32 20.68 -12.69 21.69
CA VAL A 32 19.46 -11.90 21.87
C VAL A 32 18.24 -12.81 22.05
N ALA A 33 18.24 -14.01 21.46
CA ALA A 33 17.13 -14.95 21.59
C ALA A 33 16.90 -15.37 23.05
N LYS A 34 17.95 -15.40 23.88
CA LYS A 34 17.85 -15.67 25.33
C LYS A 34 17.11 -14.59 26.11
N LEU A 35 17.00 -13.39 25.55
CA LEU A 35 16.39 -12.22 26.17
C LEU A 35 14.98 -11.96 25.67
N CYS A 36 14.49 -12.77 24.74
CA CYS A 36 13.16 -12.63 24.14
C CYS A 36 12.18 -13.67 24.67
N ASP A 37 10.90 -13.36 24.58
CA ASP A 37 9.84 -14.26 25.03
C ASP A 37 9.53 -15.35 23.97
N GLN A 38 9.78 -15.04 22.70
CA GLN A 38 9.67 -15.99 21.58
C GLN A 38 10.83 -15.82 20.60
N TRP A 39 11.27 -16.95 20.03
CA TRP A 39 12.25 -16.99 18.94
C TRP A 39 11.65 -17.67 17.71
N LEU A 40 11.68 -16.96 16.59
CA LEU A 40 11.33 -17.44 15.27
C LEU A 40 12.61 -17.57 14.44
N ALA A 41 12.78 -18.74 13.83
CA ALA A 41 13.97 -19.11 13.08
C ALA A 41 13.67 -19.25 11.57
N PRO A 42 13.39 -18.14 10.85
CA PRO A 42 13.25 -18.21 9.40
C PRO A 42 14.57 -18.63 8.75
N LYS A 43 14.50 -19.24 7.56
CA LYS A 43 15.69 -19.45 6.75
C LYS A 43 16.30 -18.08 6.43
N GLN A 44 17.62 -17.94 6.57
CA GLN A 44 18.28 -16.66 6.38
C GLN A 44 18.02 -16.10 4.97
N GLY A 45 17.55 -14.85 4.88
CA GLY A 45 17.23 -14.25 3.58
C GLY A 45 15.81 -14.54 3.08
N THR A 46 14.99 -15.29 3.83
CA THR A 46 13.55 -15.47 3.54
C THR A 46 12.65 -14.63 4.44
N ASP A 47 13.21 -13.66 5.16
CA ASP A 47 12.50 -12.83 6.13
C ASP A 47 11.38 -11.99 5.47
N SER A 48 11.56 -11.60 4.20
CA SER A 48 10.52 -10.90 3.43
C SER A 48 9.26 -11.75 3.25
N ALA A 49 9.38 -13.07 3.08
CA ALA A 49 8.22 -13.95 2.96
C ALA A 49 7.41 -13.99 4.27
N LEU A 50 8.10 -14.02 5.43
CA LEU A 50 7.45 -13.92 6.73
C LEU A 50 6.77 -12.55 6.90
N ALA A 51 7.46 -11.45 6.55
CA ALA A 51 6.90 -10.10 6.63
C ALA A 51 5.67 -9.93 5.73
N MET A 52 5.69 -10.48 4.50
CA MET A 52 4.55 -10.48 3.58
C MET A 52 3.36 -11.25 4.18
N ALA A 53 3.59 -12.40 4.82
CA ALA A 53 2.54 -13.16 5.48
C ALA A 53 1.96 -12.42 6.70
N MET A 54 2.80 -11.73 7.49
CA MET A 54 2.34 -10.88 8.59
C MET A 54 1.50 -9.71 8.07
N GLY A 55 1.97 -9.01 7.04
CA GLY A 55 1.23 -7.91 6.40
C GLY A 55 -0.10 -8.37 5.82
N HIS A 56 -0.16 -9.58 5.25
CA HIS A 56 -1.40 -10.18 4.76
C HIS A 56 -2.45 -10.31 5.87
N VAL A 57 -2.07 -10.81 7.05
CA VAL A 57 -2.98 -10.92 8.20
C VAL A 57 -3.36 -9.54 8.73
N ILE A 58 -2.42 -8.60 8.82
CA ILE A 58 -2.70 -7.23 9.28
C ILE A 58 -3.74 -6.54 8.38
N LEU A 59 -3.56 -6.62 7.07
CA LEU A 59 -4.49 -6.04 6.10
C LEU A 59 -5.85 -6.74 6.16
N LYS A 60 -5.88 -8.06 6.32
CA LYS A 60 -7.14 -8.80 6.47
C LYS A 60 -7.92 -8.33 7.69
N GLU A 61 -7.31 -8.45 8.87
CA GLU A 61 -8.04 -8.30 10.13
C GLU A 61 -8.33 -6.85 10.45
N PHE A 62 -7.39 -5.93 10.18
CA PHE A 62 -7.47 -4.53 10.63
C PHE A 62 -7.74 -3.51 9.53
N HIS A 63 -7.80 -3.94 8.26
CA HIS A 63 -8.20 -3.06 7.15
C HIS A 63 -9.45 -3.52 6.42
N LEU A 64 -9.76 -4.82 6.42
CA LEU A 64 -10.91 -5.38 5.69
C LEU A 64 -12.01 -5.90 6.63
N ASP A 65 -11.72 -6.93 7.43
CA ASP A 65 -12.74 -7.64 8.23
C ASP A 65 -13.24 -6.80 9.42
N ASN A 66 -12.33 -6.15 10.14
CA ASN A 66 -12.65 -5.24 11.24
C ASN A 66 -11.78 -3.99 11.15
N PRO A 67 -12.14 -3.03 10.27
CA PRO A 67 -11.27 -1.91 9.96
C PRO A 67 -10.96 -1.04 11.19
N SER A 68 -9.67 -0.85 11.47
CA SER A 68 -9.20 -0.01 12.56
C SER A 68 -9.18 1.44 12.14
N ASP A 69 -9.98 2.28 12.81
CA ASP A 69 -10.01 3.73 12.57
C ASP A 69 -8.62 4.35 12.65
N TYR A 70 -7.80 3.91 13.60
CA TYR A 70 -6.44 4.43 13.76
C TYR A 70 -5.56 4.10 12.54
N PHE A 71 -5.54 2.84 12.09
CA PHE A 71 -4.71 2.44 10.94
C PHE A 71 -5.20 3.06 9.63
N LEU A 72 -6.51 3.05 9.39
CA LEU A 72 -7.08 3.65 8.18
C LEU A 72 -6.78 5.16 8.11
N ASN A 73 -6.97 5.88 9.21
CA ASN A 73 -6.67 7.31 9.25
C ASN A 73 -5.19 7.62 9.15
N TYR A 74 -4.32 6.74 9.68
CA TYR A 74 -2.88 6.87 9.54
C TYR A 74 -2.45 6.69 8.09
N CYS A 75 -2.86 5.59 7.45
CA CYS A 75 -2.57 5.31 6.05
C CYS A 75 -3.09 6.41 5.13
N ARG A 76 -4.29 6.93 5.39
CA ARG A 76 -4.91 8.00 4.60
C ARG A 76 -4.10 9.31 4.61
N ARG A 77 -3.45 9.64 5.73
CA ARG A 77 -2.76 10.94 5.92
C ARG A 77 -1.26 10.88 5.70
N TYR A 78 -0.63 9.75 6.03
CA TYR A 78 0.83 9.66 6.15
C TYR A 78 1.46 8.71 5.13
N THR A 79 0.67 8.17 4.20
CA THR A 79 1.18 7.30 3.14
C THR A 79 0.65 7.74 1.78
N ASP A 80 1.25 7.22 0.72
CA ASP A 80 0.82 7.38 -0.66
C ASP A 80 -0.31 6.43 -1.06
N MET A 81 -0.87 5.63 -0.13
CA MET A 81 -1.96 4.70 -0.39
C MET A 81 -3.18 5.32 -1.12
N PRO A 82 -3.64 6.56 -0.80
CA PRO A 82 -4.75 7.20 -1.53
C PRO A 82 -4.39 7.68 -2.94
N MET A 83 -3.11 7.72 -3.31
CA MET A 83 -2.67 8.29 -4.59
C MET A 83 -3.03 7.36 -5.75
N LEU A 84 -3.30 7.97 -6.90
CA LEU A 84 -3.68 7.27 -8.12
C LEU A 84 -2.46 6.88 -8.95
N VAL A 85 -2.51 5.68 -9.53
CA VAL A 85 -1.53 5.10 -10.43
C VAL A 85 -2.19 4.87 -11.78
N LEU A 86 -1.53 5.32 -12.85
CA LEU A 86 -1.96 5.05 -14.23
C LEU A 86 -1.69 3.58 -14.55
N LEU A 87 -2.62 2.95 -15.24
CA LEU A 87 -2.46 1.58 -15.73
C LEU A 87 -2.03 1.59 -17.21
N ASP A 88 -0.93 0.89 -17.50
CA ASP A 88 -0.45 0.67 -18.87
C ASP A 88 -1.02 -0.65 -19.40
N GLU A 89 -1.62 -0.60 -20.59
CA GLU A 89 -2.18 -1.77 -21.25
C GLU A 89 -1.07 -2.67 -21.83
N ARG A 90 -1.22 -3.99 -21.65
CA ARG A 90 -0.36 -5.00 -22.27
C ARG A 90 -1.05 -5.62 -23.49
N ALA A 91 -0.23 -6.17 -24.39
CA ALA A 91 -0.70 -6.83 -25.61
C ALA A 91 -1.62 -8.04 -25.36
N ASP A 92 -1.60 -8.62 -24.16
CA ASP A 92 -2.45 -9.75 -23.75
C ASP A 92 -3.81 -9.31 -23.17
N GLY A 93 -4.10 -8.00 -23.14
CA GLY A 93 -5.33 -7.42 -22.59
C GLY A 93 -5.31 -7.24 -21.07
N SER A 94 -4.22 -7.60 -20.39
CA SER A 94 -4.00 -7.26 -18.98
C SER A 94 -3.38 -5.87 -18.84
N TYR A 95 -3.32 -5.36 -17.61
CA TYR A 95 -2.73 -4.06 -17.30
C TYR A 95 -1.54 -4.22 -16.35
N VAL A 96 -0.66 -3.23 -16.32
CA VAL A 96 0.38 -3.09 -15.29
C VAL A 96 0.30 -1.75 -14.58
N PRO A 97 0.71 -1.70 -13.30
CA PRO A 97 0.92 -0.43 -12.63
C PRO A 97 2.05 0.34 -13.33
N GLY A 98 1.70 1.47 -13.92
CA GLY A 98 2.65 2.40 -14.53
C GLY A 98 3.14 3.44 -13.52
N ARG A 99 3.28 4.69 -13.96
CA ARG A 99 3.63 5.80 -13.06
C ARG A 99 2.42 6.31 -12.26
N MET A 100 2.70 6.98 -11.15
CA MET A 100 1.68 7.78 -10.45
C MET A 100 1.11 8.87 -11.37
N MET A 101 -0.20 9.07 -11.24
CA MET A 101 -0.92 10.15 -11.89
C MET A 101 -0.45 11.49 -11.33
N ARG A 102 -0.28 12.47 -12.22
CA ARG A 102 0.19 13.82 -11.92
C ARG A 102 -0.89 14.83 -12.23
N ALA A 103 -0.86 15.97 -11.55
CA ALA A 103 -1.79 17.06 -11.82
C ALA A 103 -1.71 17.50 -13.29
N SER A 104 -0.51 17.52 -13.88
CA SER A 104 -0.28 17.83 -15.31
C SER A 104 -0.96 16.88 -16.30
N ASP A 105 -1.41 15.70 -15.86
CA ASP A 105 -2.10 14.76 -16.73
C ASP A 105 -3.56 15.17 -16.98
N LEU A 106 -4.09 16.14 -16.24
CA LEU A 106 -5.46 16.63 -16.33
C LEU A 106 -5.51 17.98 -17.07
N VAL A 107 -6.61 18.22 -17.80
CA VAL A 107 -6.78 19.35 -18.73
C VAL A 107 -6.39 20.71 -18.11
N ASP A 108 -6.81 20.97 -16.87
CA ASP A 108 -6.53 22.23 -16.16
C ASP A 108 -5.42 22.12 -15.10
N GLY A 109 -4.67 21.02 -15.06
CA GLY A 109 -3.63 20.83 -14.05
C GLY A 109 -4.15 20.79 -12.60
N LEU A 110 -5.45 20.57 -12.39
CA LEU A 110 -6.16 20.81 -11.12
C LEU A 110 -5.95 22.21 -10.54
N GLY A 111 -5.74 23.22 -11.40
CA GLY A 111 -5.46 24.60 -11.00
C GLY A 111 -4.04 24.84 -10.49
N GLU A 112 -3.15 23.84 -10.55
CA GLU A 112 -1.78 23.95 -10.08
C GLU A 112 -0.85 24.43 -11.21
N ALA A 113 -0.49 25.72 -11.22
CA ALA A 113 0.38 26.30 -12.24
C ALA A 113 1.88 26.02 -12.03
N ASN A 114 2.31 25.84 -10.78
CA ASN A 114 3.71 25.57 -10.44
C ASN A 114 3.96 24.06 -10.31
N ASN A 115 4.93 23.53 -11.06
CA ASN A 115 5.34 22.11 -11.05
C ASN A 115 4.19 21.07 -11.04
N PRO A 116 3.17 21.19 -11.92
CA PRO A 116 2.04 20.24 -11.95
C PRO A 116 2.46 18.79 -12.22
N GLU A 117 3.56 18.57 -12.92
CA GLU A 117 4.14 17.26 -13.22
C GLU A 117 4.75 16.56 -11.99
N TRP A 118 4.93 17.28 -10.88
CA TRP A 118 5.49 16.78 -9.63
C TRP A 118 4.45 16.64 -8.50
N LYS A 119 3.18 16.90 -8.79
CA LYS A 119 2.08 16.84 -7.83
C LYS A 119 1.22 15.61 -8.08
N THR A 120 1.15 14.71 -7.09
CA THR A 120 0.37 13.46 -7.18
C THR A 120 -1.12 13.74 -6.98
N VAL A 121 -1.96 12.92 -7.61
CA VAL A 121 -3.44 13.07 -7.58
C VAL A 121 -4.06 11.94 -6.78
N ALA A 122 -5.13 12.25 -6.05
CA ALA A 122 -5.96 11.31 -5.30
C ALA A 122 -7.45 11.61 -5.55
N LEU A 123 -8.34 10.73 -5.09
CA LEU A 123 -9.76 11.04 -4.95
C LEU A 123 -10.06 11.51 -3.52
N ASN A 124 -10.98 12.45 -3.37
CA ASN A 124 -11.57 12.75 -2.07
C ASN A 124 -12.75 11.79 -1.76
N SER A 125 -13.40 11.98 -0.62
CA SER A 125 -14.56 11.18 -0.18
C SER A 125 -15.84 11.43 -1.00
N THR A 126 -15.89 12.49 -1.81
CA THR A 126 -17.02 12.79 -2.70
C THR A 126 -16.80 12.26 -4.13
N GLY A 127 -15.64 11.68 -4.41
CA GLY A 127 -15.28 11.13 -5.73
C GLY A 127 -14.66 12.14 -6.69
N GLU A 128 -14.24 13.32 -6.20
CA GLU A 128 -13.57 14.34 -7.00
C GLU A 128 -12.04 14.16 -6.99
N LEU A 129 -11.40 14.47 -8.11
CA LEU A 129 -9.95 14.45 -8.25
C LEU A 129 -9.33 15.66 -7.58
N VAL A 130 -8.33 15.43 -6.72
CA VAL A 130 -7.66 16.47 -5.94
C VAL A 130 -6.14 16.28 -5.94
N ALA A 131 -5.41 17.39 -5.88
CA ALA A 131 -3.97 17.41 -5.62
C ALA A 131 -3.75 17.81 -4.15
N PRO A 132 -3.58 16.85 -3.22
CA PRO A 132 -3.36 17.17 -1.81
C PRO A 132 -2.00 17.86 -1.60
N ASN A 133 -1.95 18.69 -0.56
CA ASN A 133 -0.71 19.30 -0.09
C ASN A 133 0.38 18.25 0.20
N GLY A 134 1.64 18.70 0.20
CA GLY A 134 2.79 17.89 0.64
C GLY A 134 3.55 17.13 -0.46
N SER A 135 2.99 16.96 -1.65
CA SER A 135 3.73 16.40 -2.78
C SER A 135 4.94 17.28 -3.17
N ILE A 136 5.96 16.67 -3.78
CA ILE A 136 7.26 17.32 -3.96
C ILE A 136 7.20 18.60 -4.82
N GLY A 137 6.20 18.71 -5.72
CA GLY A 137 5.96 19.91 -6.51
C GLY A 137 5.61 21.15 -5.68
N PHE A 138 5.07 21.00 -4.46
CA PHE A 138 4.78 22.12 -3.56
C PHE A 138 6.02 22.64 -2.80
N ARG A 139 7.15 21.93 -2.87
CA ARG A 139 8.36 22.26 -2.09
C ARG A 139 9.16 23.42 -2.69
N TRP A 140 9.13 23.56 -4.02
CA TRP A 140 9.95 24.51 -4.76
C TRP A 140 9.06 25.35 -5.68
N GLY A 141 9.49 26.58 -6.00
CA GLY A 141 8.71 27.50 -6.84
C GLY A 141 7.51 28.18 -6.15
N GLU A 142 7.06 27.64 -5.01
CA GLU A 142 6.00 28.20 -4.17
C GLU A 142 6.27 27.98 -2.67
N LYS A 143 5.37 28.44 -1.78
CA LYS A 143 5.50 28.30 -0.31
C LYS A 143 4.14 28.06 0.35
N GLY A 144 4.17 27.45 1.54
CA GLY A 144 3.01 27.31 2.42
C GLY A 144 2.19 26.02 2.23
N LYS A 145 2.36 25.30 1.10
CA LYS A 145 1.62 24.07 0.79
C LYS A 145 2.43 22.77 0.95
N TRP A 146 3.72 22.85 1.26
CA TRP A 146 4.56 21.65 1.52
C TRP A 146 4.43 21.21 2.99
N ASN A 147 3.29 20.62 3.31
CA ASN A 147 2.93 20.09 4.63
C ASN A 147 2.02 18.86 4.48
N LEU A 148 1.67 18.19 5.58
CA LEU A 148 0.78 17.02 5.61
C LEU A 148 -0.61 17.37 6.15
N GLU A 149 -1.02 18.64 6.04
CA GLU A 149 -2.39 19.02 6.38
C GLU A 149 -3.35 18.37 5.37
N PRO A 150 -4.52 17.87 5.80
CA PRO A 150 -5.50 17.25 4.92
C PRO A 150 -6.23 18.32 4.11
N VAL A 151 -5.50 19.02 3.24
CA VAL A 151 -5.96 20.18 2.48
C VAL A 151 -5.59 20.00 1.02
N ALA A 152 -6.53 20.27 0.13
CA ALA A 152 -6.32 20.38 -1.31
C ALA A 152 -6.95 21.69 -1.80
N ALA A 153 -6.22 22.46 -2.61
CA ALA A 153 -6.67 23.76 -3.12
C ALA A 153 -7.20 24.74 -2.03
N GLY A 154 -6.70 24.63 -0.78
CA GLY A 154 -7.12 25.48 0.34
C GLY A 154 -8.39 25.01 1.07
N VAL A 155 -8.94 23.85 0.70
CA VAL A 155 -10.12 23.25 1.33
C VAL A 155 -9.74 21.98 2.07
N GLU A 156 -10.24 21.81 3.30
CA GLU A 156 -10.07 20.56 4.05
C GLU A 156 -10.67 19.38 3.27
N THR A 157 -9.85 18.36 3.03
CA THR A 157 -10.15 17.29 2.09
C THR A 157 -9.76 15.94 2.70
N GLU A 158 -10.74 15.05 2.80
CA GLU A 158 -10.51 13.67 3.20
C GLU A 158 -10.27 12.80 1.96
N LEU A 159 -9.09 12.17 1.87
CA LEU A 159 -8.73 11.33 0.72
C LEU A 159 -9.37 9.93 0.81
N SER A 160 -9.83 9.40 -0.31
CA SER A 160 -10.33 8.02 -0.43
C SER A 160 -9.17 7.03 -0.59
N LEU A 161 -9.13 5.98 0.24
CA LEU A 161 -8.12 4.93 0.13
C LEU A 161 -8.37 3.99 -1.05
N SER A 162 -9.58 3.45 -1.16
CA SER A 162 -9.96 2.48 -2.20
C SER A 162 -10.89 3.11 -3.24
N LEU A 163 -10.83 2.61 -4.47
CA LEU A 163 -11.80 2.90 -5.53
C LEU A 163 -13.04 1.99 -5.45
N LEU A 164 -13.04 0.99 -4.58
CA LEU A 164 -14.21 0.12 -4.41
C LEU A 164 -15.43 0.94 -3.95
N GLY A 165 -16.57 0.73 -4.63
CA GLY A 165 -17.80 1.51 -4.41
C GLY A 165 -17.89 2.82 -5.23
N GLN A 166 -16.80 3.25 -5.88
CA GLN A 166 -16.74 4.45 -6.72
C GLN A 166 -15.94 4.24 -8.04
N HIS A 167 -15.80 2.98 -8.46
CA HIS A 167 -15.09 2.58 -9.68
C HIS A 167 -16.05 2.51 -10.86
N ASP A 168 -15.50 2.69 -12.06
CA ASP A 168 -16.26 2.60 -13.31
C ASP A 168 -16.24 1.16 -13.87
N ASP A 169 -15.15 0.42 -13.62
CA ASP A 169 -14.89 -0.89 -14.20
C ASP A 169 -13.97 -1.72 -13.29
N VAL A 170 -13.75 -2.98 -13.65
CA VAL A 170 -12.80 -3.90 -13.00
C VAL A 170 -11.78 -4.37 -14.03
N ALA A 171 -10.49 -4.15 -13.76
CA ALA A 171 -9.41 -4.51 -14.66
C ALA A 171 -8.49 -5.58 -14.08
N GLY A 172 -8.02 -6.49 -14.93
CA GLY A 172 -7.00 -7.48 -14.59
C GLY A 172 -5.60 -6.87 -14.60
N VAL A 173 -5.04 -6.62 -13.42
CA VAL A 173 -3.70 -6.04 -13.25
C VAL A 173 -2.69 -7.14 -12.92
N ALA A 174 -1.59 -7.15 -13.64
CA ALA A 174 -0.55 -8.17 -13.58
C ALA A 174 0.57 -7.80 -12.59
N PHE A 175 0.84 -8.71 -11.65
CA PHE A 175 1.89 -8.57 -10.64
C PHE A 175 2.99 -9.61 -10.86
N PRO A 176 4.28 -9.23 -10.76
CA PRO A 176 5.38 -10.20 -10.87
C PRO A 176 5.45 -11.07 -9.60
N TYR A 177 5.67 -12.37 -9.78
CA TYR A 177 5.84 -13.32 -8.70
C TYR A 177 7.16 -14.09 -8.82
N PHE A 178 8.03 -13.91 -7.84
CA PHE A 178 9.36 -14.51 -7.82
C PHE A 178 9.49 -15.70 -6.85
N GLY A 179 8.46 -15.96 -6.03
CA GLY A 179 8.50 -17.02 -5.01
C GLY A 179 8.57 -18.44 -5.59
N GLY A 180 8.27 -18.60 -6.87
CA GLY A 180 8.35 -19.86 -7.61
C GLY A 180 9.73 -20.17 -8.17
N ASN A 181 10.68 -19.23 -8.15
CA ASN A 181 12.02 -19.45 -8.68
C ASN A 181 12.77 -20.49 -7.84
N GLU A 182 13.12 -21.62 -8.45
CA GLU A 182 13.81 -22.70 -7.76
C GLU A 182 15.25 -22.33 -7.40
N ASN A 183 15.69 -22.78 -6.22
CA ASN A 183 17.08 -22.64 -5.79
C ASN A 183 17.48 -23.86 -4.94
N PRO A 184 18.70 -24.42 -5.11
CA PRO A 184 19.14 -25.58 -4.34
C PRO A 184 19.14 -25.40 -2.81
N HIS A 185 19.22 -24.16 -2.32
CA HIS A 185 19.38 -23.85 -0.90
C HIS A 185 18.13 -23.25 -0.24
N PHE A 186 17.08 -22.99 -1.02
CA PHE A 186 15.85 -22.34 -0.58
C PHE A 186 14.62 -23.08 -1.07
N ARG A 187 13.59 -23.14 -0.23
CA ARG A 187 12.29 -23.66 -0.66
C ARG A 187 11.62 -22.61 -1.54
N SER A 188 11.11 -23.04 -2.69
CA SER A 188 10.25 -22.23 -3.55
C SER A 188 8.80 -22.69 -3.42
N VAL A 189 7.87 -21.80 -3.78
CA VAL A 189 6.44 -22.09 -3.86
C VAL A 189 6.02 -21.85 -5.30
N ARG A 190 5.77 -22.93 -6.05
CA ARG A 190 5.43 -22.83 -7.47
C ARG A 190 4.07 -22.13 -7.65
N GLN A 191 4.07 -21.06 -8.42
CA GLN A 191 2.89 -20.38 -8.98
C GLN A 191 3.24 -19.83 -10.36
N GLU A 192 2.27 -19.20 -11.03
CA GLU A 192 2.53 -18.46 -12.25
C GLU A 192 3.49 -17.28 -11.97
N PRO A 193 4.46 -17.01 -12.86
CA PRO A 193 5.41 -15.91 -12.70
C PRO A 193 4.75 -14.53 -12.79
N VAL A 194 3.53 -14.48 -13.33
CA VAL A 194 2.68 -13.30 -13.39
C VAL A 194 1.33 -13.64 -12.78
N LEU A 195 0.95 -12.94 -11.73
CA LEU A 195 -0.34 -13.09 -11.06
C LEU A 195 -1.26 -11.96 -11.49
N VAL A 196 -2.33 -12.28 -12.20
CA VAL A 196 -3.35 -11.28 -12.59
C VAL A 196 -4.38 -11.17 -11.48
N ARG A 197 -4.61 -9.94 -11.01
CA ARG A 197 -5.56 -9.61 -9.93
C ARG A 197 -6.60 -8.62 -10.43
N GLN A 198 -7.85 -8.86 -10.10
CA GLN A 198 -8.97 -7.99 -10.50
C GLN A 198 -9.06 -6.80 -9.55
N LEU A 199 -8.94 -5.58 -10.09
CA LEU A 199 -8.89 -4.35 -9.31
C LEU A 199 -9.99 -3.37 -9.73
N PRO A 200 -10.61 -2.64 -8.77
CA PRO A 200 -11.53 -1.55 -9.10
C PRO A 200 -10.74 -0.42 -9.76
N VAL A 201 -11.19 0.04 -10.92
CA VAL A 201 -10.52 1.09 -11.69
C VAL A 201 -11.47 2.20 -12.11
N LYS A 202 -10.90 3.39 -12.33
CA LYS A 202 -11.62 4.53 -12.88
C LYS A 202 -11.06 4.91 -14.25
N ARG A 203 -11.92 5.25 -15.22
CA ARG A 203 -11.48 5.74 -16.54
C ARG A 203 -11.43 7.26 -16.51
N LEU A 204 -10.29 7.82 -16.90
CA LEU A 204 -10.05 9.26 -16.89
C LEU A 204 -9.56 9.73 -18.26
N ALA A 205 -10.17 10.80 -18.76
CA ALA A 205 -9.66 11.54 -19.90
C ALA A 205 -8.49 12.43 -19.47
N LEU A 206 -7.37 12.32 -20.18
CA LEU A 206 -6.15 13.08 -19.94
C LEU A 206 -6.10 14.36 -20.79
N ALA A 207 -5.20 15.27 -20.43
CA ALA A 207 -4.98 16.53 -21.12
C ALA A 207 -4.58 16.37 -22.60
N ASP A 208 -3.95 15.25 -22.95
CA ASP A 208 -3.56 14.93 -24.33
C ASP A 208 -4.71 14.36 -25.18
N GLY A 209 -5.91 14.22 -24.61
CA GLY A 209 -7.10 13.66 -25.24
C GLY A 209 -7.17 12.13 -25.20
N SER A 210 -6.18 11.45 -24.62
CA SER A 210 -6.22 10.00 -24.40
C SER A 210 -7.08 9.65 -23.18
N GLU A 211 -7.60 8.42 -23.15
CA GLU A 211 -8.24 7.85 -21.96
C GLU A 211 -7.29 6.82 -21.33
N ARG A 212 -7.17 6.87 -20.00
CA ARG A 212 -6.40 5.89 -19.22
C ARG A 212 -7.20 5.41 -18.02
N MET A 213 -6.95 4.17 -17.62
CA MET A 213 -7.45 3.64 -16.36
C MET A 213 -6.52 4.02 -15.21
N VAL A 214 -7.11 4.26 -14.05
CA VAL A 214 -6.38 4.51 -12.80
C VAL A 214 -6.85 3.60 -11.68
N VAL A 215 -5.94 3.33 -10.76
CA VAL A 215 -6.17 2.56 -9.54
C VAL A 215 -5.47 3.25 -8.36
N SER A 216 -5.96 3.08 -7.13
CA SER A 216 -5.24 3.60 -5.97
C SER A 216 -4.07 2.69 -5.58
N VAL A 217 -3.02 3.26 -4.98
CA VAL A 217 -1.93 2.47 -4.40
C VAL A 217 -2.44 1.51 -3.32
N TYR A 218 -3.45 1.90 -2.55
CA TYR A 218 -4.09 1.04 -1.55
C TYR A 218 -4.63 -0.26 -2.16
N ASP A 219 -5.38 -0.15 -3.26
CA ASP A 219 -5.97 -1.30 -3.94
C ASP A 219 -4.87 -2.19 -4.56
N LEU A 220 -3.82 -1.57 -5.12
CA LEU A 220 -2.63 -2.29 -5.59
C LEU A 220 -1.92 -3.06 -4.48
N VAL A 221 -1.78 -2.45 -3.30
CA VAL A 221 -1.16 -3.10 -2.13
C VAL A 221 -2.01 -4.28 -1.68
N LEU A 222 -3.32 -4.11 -1.52
CA LEU A 222 -4.22 -5.21 -1.15
C LEU A 222 -4.12 -6.38 -2.13
N ALA A 223 -4.16 -6.11 -3.44
CA ALA A 223 -4.02 -7.15 -4.46
C ALA A 223 -2.65 -7.83 -4.46
N ASN A 224 -1.57 -7.08 -4.25
CA ASN A 224 -0.22 -7.64 -4.15
C ASN A 224 -0.08 -8.58 -2.93
N TYR A 225 -0.77 -8.29 -1.83
CA TYR A 225 -0.86 -9.16 -0.66
C TYR A 225 -1.88 -10.30 -0.81
N GLY A 226 -2.51 -10.45 -1.99
CA GLY A 226 -3.43 -11.53 -2.30
C GLY A 226 -4.89 -11.27 -1.92
N TRP A 227 -5.24 -10.05 -1.51
CA TRP A 227 -6.61 -9.65 -1.22
C TRP A 227 -7.28 -9.03 -2.44
N ILE A 228 -8.38 -9.62 -2.88
CA ILE A 228 -9.21 -9.07 -3.96
C ILE A 228 -10.52 -8.58 -3.36
N VAL A 229 -10.68 -7.27 -3.26
CA VAL A 229 -11.82 -6.66 -2.56
C VAL A 229 -13.12 -6.73 -3.38
N VAL A 230 -13.02 -6.89 -4.71
CA VAL A 230 -14.18 -6.98 -5.62
C VAL A 230 -15.07 -8.20 -5.34
N TRP A 231 -14.53 -9.28 -4.76
CA TRP A 231 -15.32 -10.47 -4.39
C TRP A 231 -16.01 -10.34 -3.02
N MET A 232 -15.57 -9.43 -2.16
CA MET A 232 -16.12 -9.32 -0.81
C MET A 232 -17.52 -8.69 -0.78
N THR A 233 -17.88 -7.90 -1.79
CA THR A 233 -19.25 -7.38 -1.94
C THR A 233 -20.26 -8.44 -2.40
N ALA A 234 -19.81 -9.54 -3.02
CA ALA A 234 -20.68 -10.62 -3.49
C ALA A 234 -21.00 -11.68 -2.41
N ILE A 235 -20.22 -11.76 -1.33
CA ILE A 235 -20.32 -12.85 -0.33
C ILE A 235 -21.02 -12.38 0.97
N ALA A 236 -21.21 -11.07 1.16
CA ALA A 236 -21.78 -10.50 2.37
C ALA A 236 -23.22 -10.94 2.73
N PRO A 237 -24.13 -11.40 1.82
CA PRO A 237 -25.44 -11.87 2.27
C PRO A 237 -25.53 -13.38 2.55
N ILE A 238 -24.48 -14.19 2.33
CA ILE A 238 -24.63 -15.66 2.34
C ILE A 238 -24.22 -16.33 3.67
N ILE A 239 -23.62 -15.61 4.63
CA ILE A 239 -23.15 -16.20 5.91
C ILE A 239 -23.94 -15.64 7.12
N ILE A 240 -25.22 -15.33 6.94
CA ILE A 240 -26.17 -15.12 8.05
C ILE A 240 -27.47 -15.86 7.73
N THR A 241 -27.41 -17.19 7.62
CA THR A 241 -28.54 -18.12 7.88
C THR A 241 -28.07 -19.56 7.68
N THR A 242 -27.45 -20.14 8.71
CA THR A 242 -27.73 -21.49 9.24
C THR A 242 -26.94 -21.70 10.52
#